data_AF-A0A3B4XUT1-F1
#
_entry.id   AF-A0A3B4XUT1-F1
#
_cell.length_a   1.000
_cell.length_b   1.000
_cell.length_c   1.000
_cell.angle_alpha   90.00
_cell.angle_beta   90.00
_cell.angle_gamma   90.00
#
_symmetry.space_group_name_H-M   'P 1'
#
loop_
_entity.id
_entity.type
_entity.pdbx_description
1 polymer ?
#
loop_
_entity_poly.entity_id
_entity_poly.type
_entity_poly.pdbx_seq_one_letter_code
_entity_poly.pdbx_strand_id
1 'polypeptide(L)'
;MLPCWPPSWTWRSTRRDAPPPLPPLPPPPPPPAGRPPLWTGPTGFCSFTYPAAPCRGRISVTKEDLACLDGGEFLNDVIIDFYLKSGFYLFHSETELIGGAVAERSHVFSSFFYKQLSRRRAAGEDDTPSVPHQRVKTWTRHVDIFTQDFLFVPVNQEAHWYLVVVCFPGLEKVQYEELQSRTGELLIGVSGVSGASGASGASGVSGASGAEPCILVMDSLKLSYHENVCRLLRDYLQVEWEVRRGTPRLFTSDNMRSSNCRVPQQDNSSDCGLYLLQYAESFLQNPVVHFALPVHLDHWFPRQRVRQKREEIRSLIMRMHESHPYEDSILSPKNNLSPEDGKLILIPAGL
;
A
#
# COMPACT_ATOMS: atom_id res chain seq x y z
N MET A 1 -29.95 47.08 40.79
CA MET A 1 -29.17 46.10 41.57
C MET A 1 -28.36 45.25 40.60
N LEU A 2 -27.09 45.59 40.42
CA LEU A 2 -26.10 44.79 39.70
C LEU A 2 -24.78 45.01 40.45
N PRO A 3 -24.16 43.99 41.07
CA PRO A 3 -22.81 44.14 41.57
C PRO A 3 -21.81 43.51 40.61
N CYS A 4 -20.92 44.37 40.13
CA CYS A 4 -19.61 44.08 39.59
C CYS A 4 -18.78 43.20 40.56
N TRP A 5 -17.96 42.30 40.04
CA TRP A 5 -16.89 41.64 40.78
C TRP A 5 -15.52 42.22 40.37
N PRO A 6 -14.65 42.62 41.33
CA PRO A 6 -13.27 43.00 41.09
C PRO A 6 -12.29 41.81 41.26
N PRO A 7 -10.99 42.00 40.93
CA PRO A 7 -10.15 40.94 40.35
C PRO A 7 -9.10 40.35 41.31
N SER A 8 -8.42 39.31 40.79
CA SER A 8 -7.08 38.82 41.11
C SER A 8 -6.92 37.81 42.26
N TRP A 9 -6.61 36.57 41.88
CA TRP A 9 -5.90 35.61 42.72
C TRP A 9 -4.66 35.13 41.96
N THR A 10 -3.50 35.37 42.56
CA THR A 10 -2.19 34.97 42.08
C THR A 10 -1.96 33.48 42.34
N TRP A 11 -1.44 32.77 41.35
CA TRP A 11 -1.05 31.36 41.49
C TRP A 11 0.21 31.25 42.37
N ARG A 12 0.07 30.69 43.56
CA ARG A 12 1.20 30.27 44.41
C ARG A 12 1.38 28.76 44.26
N SER A 13 2.53 28.37 43.69
CA SER A 13 2.98 26.98 43.51
C SER A 13 3.07 26.26 44.86
N THR A 14 2.30 25.19 45.02
CA THR A 14 2.53 24.15 46.03
C THR A 14 2.98 22.89 45.30
N ARG A 15 4.22 22.47 45.57
CA ARG A 15 4.73 21.15 45.20
C ARG A 15 3.79 20.11 45.84
N ARG A 16 3.10 19.34 45.00
CA ARG A 16 2.49 18.08 45.39
C ARG A 16 3.54 16.99 45.18
N ASP A 17 3.78 16.22 46.24
CA ASP A 17 4.66 15.06 46.24
C ASP A 17 4.26 14.08 45.12
N ALA A 18 5.27 13.62 44.39
CA ALA A 18 5.08 12.60 43.35
C ALA A 18 4.75 11.25 44.00
N PRO A 19 3.83 10.45 43.44
CA PRO A 19 3.59 9.09 43.92
C PRO A 19 4.85 8.23 43.73
N PRO A 20 5.07 7.22 44.60
CA PRO A 20 6.24 6.36 44.51
C PRO A 20 6.27 5.59 43.17
N PRO A 21 7.46 5.29 42.63
CA PRO A 21 7.59 4.52 41.39
C PRO A 21 6.96 3.14 41.55
N LEU A 22 6.19 2.73 40.55
CA LEU A 22 5.62 1.40 40.49
C LEU A 22 6.73 0.33 40.46
N PRO A 23 6.53 -0.83 41.11
CA PRO A 23 7.49 -1.92 41.04
C PRO A 23 7.70 -2.38 39.59
N PRO A 24 8.90 -2.88 39.24
CA PRO A 24 9.16 -3.41 37.91
C PRO A 24 8.20 -4.57 37.62
N LEU A 25 7.60 -4.56 36.43
CA LEU A 25 6.72 -5.62 35.97
C LEU A 25 7.49 -6.96 35.97
N PRO A 26 6.86 -8.07 36.39
CA PRO A 26 7.47 -9.39 36.29
C PRO A 26 7.79 -9.70 34.82
N PRO A 27 8.85 -10.49 34.54
CA PRO A 27 9.13 -10.95 33.19
C PRO A 27 7.92 -11.69 32.62
N PRO A 28 7.64 -11.57 31.32
CA PRO A 28 6.53 -12.28 30.71
C PRO A 28 6.68 -13.79 30.94
N PRO A 29 5.57 -14.51 31.14
CA PRO A 29 5.62 -15.96 31.29
C PRO A 29 6.27 -16.60 30.05
N PRO A 30 7.00 -17.72 30.21
CA PRO A 30 7.51 -18.46 29.06
C PRO A 30 6.34 -18.83 28.14
N PRO A 31 6.56 -18.85 26.80
CA PRO A 31 5.51 -19.19 25.86
C PRO A 31 4.96 -20.60 26.19
N PRO A 32 3.64 -20.82 26.05
CA PRO A 32 3.03 -22.10 26.36
C PRO A 32 3.70 -23.23 25.57
N ALA A 33 4.00 -24.33 26.25
CA ALA A 33 4.50 -25.55 25.63
C ALA A 33 3.46 -26.03 24.61
N GLY A 34 3.81 -25.94 23.32
CA GLY A 34 2.88 -26.15 22.20
C GLY A 34 2.94 -25.11 21.09
N ARG A 35 3.86 -24.11 21.15
CA ARG A 35 4.18 -23.31 19.96
C ARG A 35 4.58 -24.30 18.84
N PRO A 36 3.94 -24.24 17.65
CA PRO A 36 4.44 -25.01 16.51
C PRO A 36 5.93 -24.68 16.33
N PRO A 37 6.75 -25.65 15.90
CA PRO A 37 8.18 -25.41 15.74
C PRO A 37 8.40 -24.17 14.88
N LEU A 38 9.34 -23.31 15.29
CA LEU A 38 9.88 -22.25 14.44
C LEU A 38 10.17 -22.86 13.07
N TRP A 39 9.66 -22.25 12.01
CA TRP A 39 9.82 -22.78 10.66
C TRP A 39 11.31 -23.02 10.36
N THR A 40 11.72 -24.28 10.22
CA THR A 40 13.13 -24.63 10.00
C THR A 40 13.57 -24.42 8.55
N GLY A 41 12.62 -24.16 7.65
CA GLY A 41 12.84 -23.99 6.21
C GLY A 41 13.33 -25.27 5.50
N PRO A 42 13.25 -25.32 4.16
CA PRO A 42 13.99 -26.31 3.41
C PRO A 42 15.48 -26.15 3.71
N THR A 43 16.21 -27.26 3.85
CA THR A 43 17.67 -27.28 3.91
C THR A 43 18.22 -26.77 2.57
N GLY A 44 18.41 -25.46 2.43
CA GLY A 44 18.91 -24.82 1.21
C GLY A 44 18.35 -23.42 0.90
N PHE A 45 17.26 -22.98 1.52
CA PHE A 45 16.75 -21.63 1.29
C PHE A 45 17.62 -20.58 2.01
N CYS A 46 18.33 -19.76 1.23
CA CYS A 46 19.14 -18.66 1.75
C CYS A 46 18.46 -17.30 1.46
N SER A 47 18.15 -17.04 0.19
CA SER A 47 17.35 -15.89 -0.22
C SER A 47 16.66 -16.14 -1.57
N PHE A 48 15.65 -15.34 -1.86
CA PHE A 48 14.91 -15.32 -3.11
C PHE A 48 14.70 -13.87 -3.55
N THR A 49 14.75 -13.58 -4.85
CA THR A 49 14.56 -12.20 -5.33
C THR A 49 13.49 -12.12 -6.41
N TYR A 50 12.52 -11.22 -6.21
CA TYR A 50 11.39 -11.00 -7.11
C TYR A 50 11.19 -9.52 -7.49
N PRO A 51 10.85 -9.19 -8.74
CA PRO A 51 10.87 -10.09 -9.90
C PRO A 51 12.32 -10.53 -10.25
N ALA A 52 12.44 -11.58 -11.05
CA ALA A 52 13.73 -12.04 -11.54
C ALA A 52 14.39 -10.99 -12.46
N ALA A 53 15.71 -11.05 -12.61
CA ALA A 53 16.40 -10.23 -13.61
C ALA A 53 15.85 -10.58 -15.01
N PRO A 54 15.71 -9.60 -15.94
CA PRO A 54 16.20 -8.21 -15.89
C PRO A 54 15.19 -7.18 -15.33
N CYS A 55 14.11 -7.62 -14.68
CA CYS A 55 13.05 -6.72 -14.21
C CYS A 55 13.54 -5.77 -13.09
N ARG A 56 13.04 -4.53 -13.10
CA ARG A 56 13.43 -3.48 -12.13
C ARG A 56 12.60 -3.54 -10.84
N GLY A 57 13.14 -2.94 -9.77
CA GLY A 57 12.48 -2.85 -8.47
C GLY A 57 12.42 -4.20 -7.75
N ARG A 58 13.53 -4.92 -7.75
CA ARG A 58 13.68 -6.24 -7.14
C ARG A 58 13.57 -6.16 -5.63
N ILE A 59 12.91 -7.15 -5.03
CA ILE A 59 12.73 -7.35 -3.59
C ILE A 59 13.40 -8.68 -3.26
N SER A 60 14.39 -8.65 -2.37
CA SER A 60 15.09 -9.84 -1.90
C SER A 60 14.47 -10.28 -0.57
N VAL A 61 13.86 -11.46 -0.57
CA VAL A 61 13.28 -12.13 0.59
C VAL A 61 14.31 -13.10 1.16
N THR A 62 14.71 -12.87 2.39
CA THR A 62 15.69 -13.69 3.12
C THR A 62 15.02 -14.73 4.00
N LYS A 63 15.79 -15.66 4.56
CA LYS A 63 15.29 -16.60 5.55
C LYS A 63 14.77 -15.89 6.80
N GLU A 64 15.41 -14.80 7.19
CA GLU A 64 15.03 -13.97 8.33
C GLU A 64 13.67 -13.31 8.11
N ASP A 65 13.39 -12.86 6.88
CA ASP A 65 12.07 -12.30 6.53
C ASP A 65 10.95 -13.33 6.68
N LEU A 66 11.22 -14.61 6.37
CA LEU A 66 10.24 -15.69 6.51
C LEU A 66 9.87 -16.00 7.97
N ALA A 67 10.73 -15.63 8.93
CA ALA A 67 10.43 -15.82 10.35
C ALA A 67 9.23 -14.97 10.78
N CYS A 68 8.99 -13.81 10.16
CA CYS A 68 7.83 -12.97 10.49
C CYS A 68 6.47 -13.59 10.08
N LEU A 69 6.50 -14.66 9.27
CA LEU A 69 5.32 -15.46 8.93
C LEU A 69 4.97 -16.48 10.02
N ASP A 70 5.74 -16.60 11.10
CA ASP A 70 5.38 -17.47 12.25
C ASP A 70 4.16 -16.93 13.01
N GLY A 71 3.48 -17.83 13.73
CA GLY A 71 2.30 -17.47 14.51
C GLY A 71 2.61 -16.44 15.60
N GLY A 72 1.87 -15.33 15.58
CA GLY A 72 2.00 -14.24 16.56
C GLY A 72 3.04 -13.18 16.20
N GLU A 73 3.74 -13.29 15.08
CA GLU A 73 4.75 -12.31 14.64
C GLU A 73 4.13 -11.23 13.75
N PHE A 74 4.62 -9.99 13.84
CA PHE A 74 4.22 -8.91 12.94
C PHE A 74 4.89 -9.08 11.59
N LEU A 75 4.15 -8.91 10.50
CA LEU A 75 4.76 -8.88 9.16
C LEU A 75 5.70 -7.69 9.00
N ASN A 76 6.83 -7.93 8.34
CA ASN A 76 7.79 -6.88 7.99
C ASN A 76 7.48 -6.27 6.61
N ASP A 77 8.18 -5.18 6.30
CA ASP A 77 8.06 -4.45 5.04
C ASP A 77 8.40 -5.31 3.81
N VAL A 78 9.42 -6.17 3.91
CA VAL A 78 9.84 -7.07 2.83
C VAL A 78 8.70 -8.00 2.41
N ILE A 79 8.04 -8.66 3.37
CA ILE A 79 6.92 -9.56 3.09
C ILE A 79 5.70 -8.82 2.56
N ILE A 80 5.37 -7.64 3.11
CA ILE A 80 4.25 -6.83 2.62
C ILE A 80 4.49 -6.41 1.17
N ASP A 81 5.64 -5.81 0.89
CA ASP A 81 5.98 -5.30 -0.44
C ASP A 81 6.14 -6.43 -1.45
N PHE A 82 6.72 -7.56 -1.05
CA PHE A 82 6.80 -8.75 -1.89
C PHE A 82 5.42 -9.26 -2.28
N TYR A 83 4.53 -9.45 -1.31
CA TYR A 83 3.22 -10.06 -1.57
C TYR A 83 2.34 -9.13 -2.42
N LEU A 84 2.31 -7.83 -2.12
CA LEU A 84 1.58 -6.88 -2.94
C LEU A 84 2.14 -6.83 -4.36
N LYS A 85 3.47 -6.77 -4.52
CA LYS A 85 4.07 -6.71 -5.85
C LYS A 85 3.81 -7.97 -6.68
N SER A 86 4.01 -9.15 -6.08
CA SER A 86 3.79 -10.42 -6.75
C SER A 86 2.31 -10.66 -7.05
N GLY A 87 1.42 -10.37 -6.10
CA GLY A 87 -0.03 -10.49 -6.28
C GLY A 87 -0.53 -9.63 -7.44
N PHE A 88 -0.21 -8.34 -7.46
CA PHE A 88 -0.64 -7.45 -8.56
C PHE A 88 -0.08 -7.88 -9.91
N TYR A 89 1.17 -8.34 -9.97
CA TYR A 89 1.74 -8.85 -11.21
C TYR A 89 1.05 -10.12 -11.70
N LEU A 90 0.74 -11.06 -10.79
CA LEU A 90 0.01 -12.28 -11.14
C LEU A 90 -1.40 -11.97 -11.64
N PHE A 91 -2.14 -11.10 -10.94
CA PHE A 91 -3.45 -10.63 -11.41
C PHE A 91 -3.34 -9.96 -12.78
N HIS A 92 -2.35 -9.09 -12.97
CA HIS A 92 -2.14 -8.42 -14.25
C HIS A 92 -1.81 -9.40 -15.39
N SER A 93 -1.18 -10.54 -15.11
CA SER A 93 -0.94 -11.58 -16.13
C SER A 93 -2.22 -12.36 -16.53
N GLU A 94 -3.30 -12.23 -15.75
CA GLU A 94 -4.59 -12.88 -15.95
C GLU A 94 -5.65 -11.84 -16.40
N THR A 95 -5.37 -11.11 -17.49
CA THR A 95 -6.21 -10.00 -17.97
C THR A 95 -7.65 -10.38 -18.36
N GLU A 96 -7.90 -11.66 -18.64
CA GLU A 96 -9.24 -12.17 -18.95
C GLU A 96 -10.16 -12.23 -17.72
N LEU A 97 -9.61 -12.12 -16.51
CA LEU A 97 -10.36 -12.06 -15.26
C LEU A 97 -10.53 -10.62 -14.78
N ILE A 98 -11.62 -10.35 -14.04
CA ILE A 98 -11.91 -9.05 -13.43
C ILE A 98 -10.69 -8.51 -12.67
N GLY A 99 -9.97 -9.39 -11.96
CA GLY A 99 -8.77 -9.02 -11.21
C GLY A 99 -7.63 -8.44 -12.06
N GLY A 100 -7.45 -8.93 -13.29
CA GLY A 100 -6.41 -8.43 -14.19
C GLY A 100 -6.71 -7.04 -14.71
N ALA A 101 -7.95 -6.77 -15.13
CA ALA A 101 -8.37 -5.43 -15.57
C ALA A 101 -8.29 -4.37 -14.47
N VAL A 102 -8.52 -4.76 -13.20
CA VAL A 102 -8.33 -3.86 -12.05
C VAL A 102 -6.85 -3.66 -11.78
N ALA A 103 -6.04 -4.72 -11.79
CA ALA A 103 -4.61 -4.64 -11.54
C ALA A 103 -3.87 -3.78 -12.58
N GLU A 104 -4.26 -3.85 -13.86
CA GLU A 104 -3.70 -3.01 -14.93
C GLU A 104 -3.96 -1.51 -14.73
N ARG A 105 -5.12 -1.17 -14.15
CA ARG A 105 -5.51 0.21 -13.82
C ARG A 105 -5.12 0.62 -12.40
N SER A 106 -4.24 -0.15 -11.77
CA SER A 106 -3.80 0.07 -10.40
C SER A 106 -2.30 0.33 -10.31
N HIS A 107 -1.92 1.23 -9.42
CA HIS A 107 -0.55 1.41 -8.98
C HIS A 107 -0.40 1.02 -7.51
N VAL A 108 0.66 0.29 -7.18
CA VAL A 108 1.00 -0.09 -5.80
C VAL A 108 2.29 0.61 -5.39
N PHE A 109 2.19 1.43 -4.35
CA PHE A 109 3.36 2.00 -3.70
C PHE A 109 4.00 0.98 -2.75
N SER A 110 5.33 1.03 -2.63
CA SER A 110 6.00 0.30 -1.55
C SER A 110 5.68 0.91 -0.18
N SER A 111 5.81 0.12 0.87
CA SER A 111 5.64 0.52 2.26
C SER A 111 6.52 1.71 2.68
N PHE A 112 7.64 1.91 1.99
CA PHE A 112 8.55 3.03 2.21
C PHE A 112 8.02 4.37 1.68
N PHE A 113 7.08 4.37 0.73
CA PHE A 113 6.52 5.59 0.16
C PHE A 113 5.93 6.49 1.25
N TYR A 114 4.94 5.98 1.99
CA TYR A 114 4.31 6.78 3.03
C TYR A 114 5.28 7.10 4.17
N LYS A 115 6.15 6.14 4.53
CA LYS A 115 7.20 6.33 5.55
C LYS A 115 8.11 7.53 5.24
N GLN A 116 8.49 7.72 3.97
CA GLN A 116 9.31 8.88 3.55
C GLN A 116 8.47 10.16 3.39
N LEU A 117 7.23 10.03 2.91
CA LEU A 117 6.30 11.15 2.77
C LEU A 117 6.01 11.79 4.14
N SER A 118 5.67 10.97 5.14
CA SER A 118 5.30 11.40 6.49
C SER A 118 6.49 11.69 7.41
N ARG A 119 7.73 11.63 6.91
CA ARG A 119 8.93 11.90 7.71
C ARG A 119 8.83 13.31 8.31
N ARG A 120 9.10 13.42 9.62
CA ARG A 120 9.11 14.73 10.31
C ARG A 120 10.06 15.68 9.60
N ARG A 121 9.60 16.92 9.39
CA ARG A 121 10.40 18.00 8.85
C ARG A 121 11.56 18.31 9.78
N ALA A 122 12.72 18.62 9.21
CA ALA A 122 13.84 19.14 9.97
C ALA A 122 13.59 20.60 10.42
N ALA A 123 14.27 21.04 11.46
CA ALA A 123 14.18 22.43 11.91
C ALA A 123 14.67 23.38 10.78
N GLY A 124 13.80 24.29 10.34
CA GLY A 124 14.09 25.22 9.25
C GLY A 124 13.72 24.74 7.85
N GLU A 125 13.14 23.54 7.69
CA GLU A 125 12.52 23.15 6.42
C GLU A 125 11.25 23.98 6.15
N ASP A 126 11.06 24.34 4.89
CA ASP A 126 9.87 25.03 4.42
C ASP A 126 8.59 24.22 4.70
N ASP A 127 7.53 24.92 5.08
CA ASP A 127 6.25 24.31 5.48
C ASP A 127 5.39 23.89 4.27
N THR A 128 5.88 24.13 3.05
CA THR A 128 5.13 23.81 1.83
C THR A 128 5.00 22.29 1.57
N PRO A 129 3.89 21.86 0.95
CA PRO A 129 3.69 20.49 0.49
C PRO A 129 4.78 19.94 -0.44
N SER A 130 5.57 20.82 -1.06
CA SER A 130 6.64 20.46 -1.99
C SER A 130 7.77 19.66 -1.32
N VAL A 131 8.07 19.94 -0.05
CA VAL A 131 9.19 19.31 0.67
C VAL A 131 8.94 17.80 0.89
N PRO A 132 7.79 17.37 1.43
CA PRO A 132 7.42 15.95 1.46
C PRO A 132 7.43 15.28 0.09
N HIS A 133 6.86 15.92 -0.93
CA HIS A 133 6.79 15.39 -2.29
C HIS A 133 8.19 15.12 -2.87
N GLN A 134 9.13 16.07 -2.70
CA GLN A 134 10.49 15.96 -3.23
C GLN A 134 11.22 14.69 -2.75
N ARG A 135 10.91 14.21 -1.55
CA ARG A 135 11.49 12.98 -0.98
C ARG A 135 11.02 11.71 -1.70
N VAL A 136 9.83 11.75 -2.30
CA VAL A 136 9.17 10.59 -2.92
C VAL A 136 8.94 10.75 -4.42
N LYS A 137 9.33 11.87 -5.03
CA LYS A 137 9.13 12.16 -6.46
C LYS A 137 9.60 11.06 -7.42
N THR A 138 10.57 10.26 -7.03
CA THR A 138 11.12 9.19 -7.87
C THR A 138 10.22 7.97 -7.94
N TRP A 139 9.30 7.78 -6.98
CA TRP A 139 8.36 6.65 -6.98
C TRP A 139 7.47 6.65 -8.22
N THR A 140 7.10 7.83 -8.71
CA THR A 140 6.27 7.98 -9.91
C THR A 140 7.07 8.30 -11.16
N ARG A 141 8.41 8.28 -11.14
CA ARG A 141 9.25 8.75 -12.27
C ARG A 141 8.82 8.20 -13.65
N HIS A 142 8.39 6.94 -13.68
CA HIS A 142 8.04 6.22 -14.91
C HIS A 142 6.55 5.86 -15.01
N VAL A 143 5.70 6.44 -14.18
CA VAL A 143 4.26 6.17 -14.17
C VAL A 143 3.49 7.48 -13.96
N ASP A 144 2.42 7.67 -14.73
CA ASP A 144 1.46 8.74 -14.47
C ASP A 144 0.34 8.17 -13.59
N ILE A 145 0.37 8.50 -12.29
CA ILE A 145 -0.61 7.97 -11.33
C ILE A 145 -2.04 8.51 -11.57
N PHE A 146 -2.21 9.56 -12.37
CA PHE A 146 -3.53 10.10 -12.69
C PHE A 146 -4.22 9.41 -13.86
N THR A 147 -3.53 8.49 -14.55
CA THR A 147 -4.18 7.57 -15.51
C THR A 147 -4.66 6.28 -14.85
N GLN A 148 -4.34 6.09 -13.57
CA GLN A 148 -4.72 4.93 -12.78
C GLN A 148 -6.04 5.19 -12.08
N ASP A 149 -6.83 4.15 -11.91
CA ASP A 149 -8.06 4.19 -11.14
C ASP A 149 -7.78 3.98 -9.65
N PHE A 150 -6.76 3.19 -9.30
CA PHE A 150 -6.48 2.86 -7.91
C PHE A 150 -5.01 3.04 -7.55
N LEU A 151 -4.74 3.74 -6.45
CA LEU A 151 -3.42 3.81 -5.85
C LEU A 151 -3.44 3.13 -4.49
N PHE A 152 -2.75 1.98 -4.39
CA PHE A 152 -2.61 1.24 -3.14
C PHE A 152 -1.41 1.77 -2.36
N VAL A 153 -1.68 2.22 -1.14
CA VAL A 153 -0.68 2.76 -0.22
C VAL A 153 -0.71 1.94 1.07
N PRO A 154 0.19 0.95 1.23
CA PRO A 154 0.38 0.29 2.51
C PRO A 154 0.98 1.28 3.52
N VAL A 155 0.38 1.36 4.71
CA VAL A 155 0.84 2.27 5.77
C VAL A 155 1.14 1.50 7.03
N ASN A 156 2.28 1.81 7.64
CA ASN A 156 2.66 1.35 8.97
C ASN A 156 2.86 2.55 9.89
N GLN A 157 2.10 2.62 10.98
CA GLN A 157 2.27 3.60 12.05
C GLN A 157 2.30 2.86 13.38
N GLU A 158 3.32 3.08 14.20
CA GLU A 158 3.42 2.50 15.54
C GLU A 158 3.26 0.96 15.57
N ALA A 159 3.90 0.27 14.61
CA ALA A 159 3.82 -1.18 14.42
C ALA A 159 2.43 -1.71 14.05
N HIS A 160 1.56 -0.84 13.51
CA HIS A 160 0.24 -1.19 13.01
C HIS A 160 0.14 -0.97 11.50
N TRP A 161 -0.19 -2.04 10.77
CA TRP A 161 -0.41 -2.02 9.33
C TRP A 161 -1.87 -1.80 8.98
N TYR A 162 -2.13 -0.89 8.04
CA TYR A 162 -3.44 -0.71 7.42
C TYR A 162 -3.28 -0.28 5.96
N LEU A 163 -4.35 -0.43 5.18
CA LEU A 163 -4.34 -0.11 3.75
C LEU A 163 -5.07 1.21 3.49
N VAL A 164 -4.47 2.06 2.67
CA VAL A 164 -5.16 3.20 2.05
C VAL A 164 -5.24 2.98 0.55
N VAL A 165 -6.41 3.20 -0.03
CA VAL A 165 -6.62 3.16 -1.49
C VAL A 165 -7.14 4.52 -1.95
N VAL A 166 -6.39 5.20 -2.82
CA VAL A 166 -6.87 6.40 -3.50
C VAL A 166 -7.59 5.96 -4.77
N CYS A 167 -8.87 6.28 -4.87
CA CYS A 167 -9.72 5.93 -6.01
C CYS A 167 -9.88 7.14 -6.94
N PHE A 168 -9.78 6.88 -8.24
CA PHE A 168 -9.98 7.81 -9.36
C PHE A 168 -9.28 9.17 -9.18
N PRO A 169 -7.98 9.22 -8.84
CA PRO A 169 -7.26 10.48 -8.60
C PRO A 169 -7.23 11.40 -9.82
N GLY A 170 -7.32 10.83 -11.03
CA GLY A 170 -7.37 11.57 -12.28
C GLY A 170 -8.71 12.26 -12.56
N LEU A 171 -9.80 11.77 -12.00
CA LEU A 171 -11.15 12.13 -12.41
C LEU A 171 -11.56 13.51 -11.85
N GLU A 172 -11.92 14.46 -12.71
CA GLU A 172 -12.27 15.83 -12.28
C GLU A 172 -13.76 16.02 -11.93
N LYS A 173 -14.65 15.20 -12.50
CA LYS A 173 -16.09 15.24 -12.28
C LYS A 173 -16.64 13.84 -12.13
N VAL A 174 -17.64 13.68 -11.27
CA VAL A 174 -18.38 12.43 -11.10
C VAL A 174 -18.89 11.94 -12.46
N GLN A 175 -18.49 10.73 -12.84
CA GLN A 175 -19.01 10.08 -14.04
C GLN A 175 -20.11 9.13 -13.63
N TYR A 176 -21.35 9.47 -13.99
CA TYR A 176 -22.48 8.56 -13.88
C TYR A 176 -22.54 7.71 -15.15
N GLU A 177 -22.37 6.40 -15.03
CA GLU A 177 -22.68 5.49 -16.13
C GLU A 177 -24.15 5.05 -16.04
N GLU A 178 -24.88 5.22 -17.14
CA GLU A 178 -26.28 4.81 -17.27
C GLU A 178 -26.31 3.31 -17.60
N LEU A 179 -26.63 2.48 -16.61
CA LEU A 179 -26.66 1.02 -16.77
C LEU A 179 -27.90 0.59 -17.57
N GLN A 180 -27.90 0.82 -18.88
CA GLN A 180 -28.93 0.29 -19.77
C GLN A 180 -28.59 -1.16 -20.15
N SER A 181 -29.20 -2.08 -19.39
CA SER A 181 -29.28 -3.51 -19.69
C SER A 181 -29.79 -3.76 -21.11
N ARG A 182 -28.92 -4.24 -22.00
CA ARG A 182 -29.30 -5.13 -23.10
C ARG A 182 -28.20 -6.17 -23.33
N THR A 183 -28.47 -7.39 -22.84
CA THR A 183 -27.68 -8.64 -22.97
C THR A 183 -26.54 -8.77 -21.95
N GLY A 184 -26.72 -9.69 -21.00
CA GLY A 184 -25.78 -9.92 -19.91
C GLY A 184 -24.49 -10.59 -20.36
N GLU A 185 -23.46 -9.79 -20.59
CA GLU A 185 -22.05 -10.16 -20.42
C GLU A 185 -21.23 -8.86 -20.35
N LEU A 186 -20.45 -8.71 -19.28
CA LEU A 186 -19.79 -7.47 -18.89
C LEU A 186 -18.50 -7.27 -19.69
N LEU A 187 -18.44 -6.23 -20.53
CA LEU A 187 -17.20 -5.75 -21.17
C LEU A 187 -17.13 -4.22 -21.05
N ILE A 188 -16.04 -3.71 -20.45
CA ILE A 188 -15.72 -2.29 -20.39
C ILE A 188 -14.77 -1.97 -21.55
N GLY A 189 -15.24 -1.15 -22.49
CA GLY A 189 -14.41 -0.52 -23.52
C GLY A 189 -14.51 1.00 -23.40
N VAL A 190 -13.39 1.67 -23.14
CA VAL A 190 -13.32 3.14 -23.11
C VAL A 190 -13.07 3.64 -24.53
N SER A 191 -13.94 4.48 -25.07
CA SER A 191 -13.71 5.24 -26.30
C SER A 191 -14.09 6.70 -26.09
N GLY A 192 -13.18 7.59 -26.51
CA GLY A 192 -13.23 9.03 -26.22
C GLY A 192 -14.17 9.85 -27.11
N VAL A 193 -14.53 11.01 -26.54
CA VAL A 193 -14.88 12.32 -27.13
C VAL A 193 -15.96 12.36 -28.24
N SER A 194 -17.09 13.03 -27.96
CA SER A 194 -17.59 14.26 -28.64
C SER A 194 -19.12 14.46 -28.51
N GLY A 195 -19.56 15.65 -28.08
CA GLY A 195 -20.65 16.39 -28.74
C GLY A 195 -22.12 16.21 -28.31
N ALA A 196 -22.64 17.26 -27.67
CA ALA A 196 -23.94 17.95 -27.89
C ALA A 196 -25.32 17.31 -27.51
N SER A 197 -25.96 18.02 -26.56
CA SER A 197 -27.35 18.57 -26.60
C SER A 197 -28.59 17.65 -26.61
N GLY A 198 -29.48 17.85 -25.62
CA GLY A 198 -30.92 17.55 -25.74
C GLY A 198 -31.62 17.28 -24.41
N ALA A 199 -32.56 18.15 -24.03
CA ALA A 199 -33.33 18.12 -22.78
C ALA A 199 -34.46 17.07 -22.75
N SER A 200 -34.87 16.62 -21.55
CA SER A 200 -36.26 16.64 -21.01
C SER A 200 -36.43 15.59 -19.91
N GLY A 201 -37.10 15.95 -18.82
CA GLY A 201 -37.05 15.26 -17.54
C GLY A 201 -37.94 14.01 -17.36
N ALA A 202 -37.63 13.29 -16.28
CA ALA A 202 -38.58 12.52 -15.49
C ALA A 202 -37.97 12.27 -14.09
N SER A 203 -38.71 12.60 -13.03
CA SER A 203 -38.39 12.22 -11.66
C SER A 203 -38.37 10.71 -11.51
N GLY A 204 -37.22 10.17 -11.16
CA GLY A 204 -37.04 8.81 -10.66
C GLY A 204 -35.79 8.78 -9.80
N VAL A 205 -35.92 8.39 -8.52
CA VAL A 205 -34.77 8.18 -7.64
C VAL A 205 -34.09 6.88 -8.08
N SER A 206 -33.26 6.98 -9.11
CA SER A 206 -32.36 5.92 -9.55
C SER A 206 -31.00 6.18 -8.90
N GLY A 207 -30.57 5.29 -8.01
CA GLY A 207 -29.23 5.33 -7.43
C GLY A 207 -28.19 5.18 -8.53
N ALA A 208 -27.68 6.32 -9.02
CA ALA A 208 -26.66 6.37 -10.04
C ALA A 208 -25.30 6.15 -9.36
N SER A 209 -24.74 4.95 -9.51
CA SER A 209 -23.40 4.61 -9.02
C SER A 209 -22.35 5.22 -9.95
N GLY A 210 -21.99 6.48 -9.69
CA GLY A 210 -20.91 7.15 -10.42
C GLY A 210 -19.54 6.92 -9.79
N ALA A 211 -18.48 6.86 -10.62
CA ALA A 211 -17.11 6.87 -10.12
C ALA A 211 -16.79 8.27 -9.56
N GLU A 212 -16.30 8.33 -8.31
CA GLU A 212 -15.92 9.57 -7.63
C GLU A 212 -14.49 9.49 -7.06
N PRO A 213 -13.70 10.58 -7.14
CA PRO A 213 -12.43 10.66 -6.44
C PRO A 213 -12.62 10.53 -4.93
N CYS A 214 -11.96 9.56 -4.30
CA CYS A 214 -12.03 9.38 -2.85
C CYS A 214 -10.79 8.66 -2.30
N ILE A 215 -10.63 8.69 -0.97
CA ILE A 215 -9.58 7.96 -0.25
C ILE A 215 -10.26 6.97 0.70
N LEU A 216 -10.09 5.68 0.43
CA LEU A 216 -10.62 4.60 1.27
C LEU A 216 -9.55 4.16 2.26
N VAL A 217 -9.92 4.03 3.53
CA VAL A 217 -9.04 3.54 4.60
C VAL A 217 -9.59 2.25 5.16
N MET A 218 -8.77 1.20 5.16
CA MET A 218 -9.12 -0.13 5.63
C MET A 218 -8.18 -0.54 6.76
N ASP A 219 -8.71 -0.46 7.99
CA ASP A 219 -7.99 -0.72 9.22
C ASP A 219 -8.70 -1.86 9.99
N SER A 220 -7.95 -2.92 10.32
CA SER A 220 -8.43 -4.09 11.06
C SER A 220 -8.58 -3.88 12.57
N LEU A 221 -8.00 -2.83 13.13
CA LEU A 221 -8.02 -2.49 14.57
C LEU A 221 -8.68 -1.15 14.88
N LYS A 222 -8.83 -0.25 13.89
CA LYS A 222 -9.35 1.12 14.04
C LYS A 222 -8.63 1.93 15.11
N LEU A 223 -7.34 1.68 15.32
CA LEU A 223 -6.56 2.31 16.39
C LEU A 223 -6.04 3.70 16.01
N SER A 224 -5.98 4.01 14.72
CA SER A 224 -5.25 5.20 14.23
C SER A 224 -6.18 6.32 13.77
N TYR A 225 -5.80 7.56 14.08
CA TYR A 225 -6.38 8.75 13.46
C TYR A 225 -5.81 8.91 12.05
N HIS A 226 -6.60 8.51 11.04
CA HIS A 226 -6.16 8.49 9.65
C HIS A 226 -6.24 9.85 8.93
N GLU A 227 -6.73 10.91 9.58
CA GLU A 227 -6.93 12.22 8.97
C GLU A 227 -5.61 12.82 8.44
N ASN A 228 -4.55 12.75 9.24
CA ASN A 228 -3.24 13.28 8.82
C ASN A 228 -2.68 12.51 7.62
N VAL A 229 -2.92 11.20 7.55
CA VAL A 229 -2.51 10.35 6.42
C VAL A 229 -3.24 10.79 5.15
N CYS A 230 -4.56 10.95 5.23
CA CYS A 230 -5.38 11.40 4.12
C CYS A 230 -4.99 12.81 3.67
N ARG A 231 -4.70 13.72 4.61
CA ARG A 231 -4.21 15.08 4.31
C ARG A 231 -2.87 15.03 3.57
N LEU A 232 -1.89 14.28 4.06
CA LEU A 232 -0.57 14.16 3.40
C LEU A 232 -0.68 13.55 1.99
N LEU A 233 -1.59 12.61 1.78
CA LEU A 233 -1.84 12.05 0.44
C LEU A 233 -2.47 13.07 -0.50
N ARG A 234 -3.44 13.88 -0.04
CA ARG A 234 -4.00 14.97 -0.84
C ARG A 234 -2.94 16.02 -1.21
N ASP A 235 -2.13 16.42 -0.23
CA ASP A 235 -1.01 17.35 -0.44
C ASP A 235 -0.02 16.80 -1.48
N TYR A 236 0.31 15.50 -1.39
CA TYR A 236 1.15 14.82 -2.38
C TYR A 236 0.53 14.83 -3.77
N LEU A 237 -0.76 14.48 -3.90
CA LEU A 237 -1.48 14.47 -5.18
C LEU A 237 -1.54 15.86 -5.81
N GLN A 238 -1.71 16.92 -5.02
CA GLN A 238 -1.71 18.29 -5.51
C GLN A 238 -0.38 18.67 -6.16
N VAL A 239 0.73 18.39 -5.48
CA VAL A 239 2.07 18.68 -6.03
C VAL A 239 2.39 17.79 -7.23
N GLU A 240 2.08 16.49 -7.16
CA GLU A 240 2.31 15.57 -8.29
C GLU A 240 1.45 15.95 -9.50
N TRP A 241 0.21 16.42 -9.31
CA TRP A 241 -0.65 16.89 -10.39
C TRP A 241 -0.02 18.08 -11.11
N GLU A 242 0.44 19.09 -10.37
CA GLU A 242 1.10 20.25 -10.95
C GLU A 242 2.36 19.85 -11.73
N VAL A 243 3.17 18.93 -11.19
CA VAL A 243 4.35 18.39 -11.88
C VAL A 243 3.99 17.66 -13.18
N ARG A 244 2.87 16.93 -13.22
CA ARG A 244 2.47 16.10 -14.37
C ARG A 244 1.65 16.82 -15.42
N ARG A 245 0.81 17.76 -15.01
CA ARG A 245 -0.17 18.44 -15.85
C ARG A 245 0.18 19.91 -16.11
N GLY A 246 1.14 20.47 -15.37
CA GLY A 246 1.54 21.88 -15.49
C GLY A 246 0.45 22.87 -15.06
N THR A 247 -0.62 22.38 -14.43
CA THR A 247 -1.75 23.17 -13.96
C THR A 247 -2.01 22.87 -12.49
N PRO A 248 -2.47 23.83 -11.68
CA PRO A 248 -2.81 23.57 -10.30
C PRO A 248 -4.15 22.83 -10.19
N ARG A 249 -4.22 21.83 -9.30
CA ARG A 249 -5.47 21.19 -8.89
C ARG A 249 -5.46 20.99 -7.38
N LEU A 250 -6.50 21.51 -6.72
CA LEU A 250 -6.66 21.34 -5.28
C LEU A 250 -7.30 19.98 -5.01
N PHE A 251 -6.74 19.24 -4.06
CA PHE A 251 -7.35 18.03 -3.50
C PHE A 251 -7.75 18.33 -2.06
N THR A 252 -9.04 18.52 -1.80
CA THR A 252 -9.59 18.88 -0.49
C THR A 252 -10.44 17.73 0.07
N SER A 253 -10.84 17.84 1.33
CA SER A 253 -11.79 16.89 1.93
C SER A 253 -13.15 16.87 1.23
N ASP A 254 -13.52 17.95 0.54
CA ASP A 254 -14.82 18.07 -0.14
C ASP A 254 -14.81 17.42 -1.53
N ASN A 255 -13.73 17.61 -2.29
CA ASN A 255 -13.62 17.09 -3.65
C ASN A 255 -12.98 15.69 -3.74
N MET A 256 -12.30 15.25 -2.68
CA MET A 256 -11.74 13.92 -2.53
C MET A 256 -11.93 13.46 -1.09
N ARG A 257 -13.16 13.03 -0.79
CA ARG A 257 -13.57 12.60 0.56
C ARG A 257 -12.78 11.38 0.99
N SER A 258 -12.36 11.37 2.26
CA SER A 258 -11.79 10.19 2.90
C SER A 258 -12.89 9.42 3.63
N SER A 259 -12.89 8.10 3.52
CA SER A 259 -13.87 7.22 4.18
C SER A 259 -13.17 6.06 4.86
N ASN A 260 -13.43 5.90 6.16
CA ASN A 260 -13.00 4.72 6.92
C ASN A 260 -13.99 3.58 6.63
N CYS A 261 -13.55 2.59 5.87
CA CYS A 261 -14.37 1.44 5.47
C CYS A 261 -14.67 0.57 6.69
N ARG A 262 -15.90 0.04 6.77
CA ARG A 262 -16.20 -1.02 7.74
C ARG A 262 -15.73 -2.34 7.15
N VAL A 263 -14.54 -2.79 7.51
CA VAL A 263 -13.92 -4.02 7.01
C VAL A 263 -13.88 -5.10 8.10
N PRO A 264 -13.68 -6.39 7.75
CA PRO A 264 -13.53 -7.45 8.73
C PRO A 264 -12.41 -7.11 9.73
N GLN A 265 -12.73 -7.07 11.02
CA GLN A 265 -11.79 -6.67 12.07
C GLN A 265 -11.01 -7.89 12.60
N GLN A 266 -9.76 -7.67 12.99
CA GLN A 266 -8.94 -8.71 13.59
C GLN A 266 -9.32 -8.96 15.05
N ASP A 267 -9.06 -10.18 15.51
CA ASP A 267 -9.31 -10.64 16.88
C ASP A 267 -8.03 -10.92 17.67
N ASN A 268 -6.87 -10.58 17.10
CA ASN A 268 -5.55 -10.74 17.70
C ASN A 268 -4.70 -9.47 17.55
N SER A 269 -3.47 -9.47 18.08
CA SER A 269 -2.60 -8.30 18.13
C SER A 269 -1.58 -8.18 16.99
N SER A 270 -1.37 -9.24 16.19
CA SER A 270 -0.23 -9.34 15.27
C SER A 270 -0.59 -9.39 13.78
N ASP A 271 -1.86 -9.69 13.45
CA ASP A 271 -2.25 -10.02 12.08
C ASP A 271 -2.64 -8.82 11.21
N CYS A 272 -2.43 -7.59 11.66
CA CYS A 272 -2.81 -6.39 10.89
C CYS A 272 -2.18 -6.35 9.50
N GLY A 273 -0.94 -6.84 9.36
CA GLY A 273 -0.29 -7.02 8.06
C GLY A 273 -1.01 -8.04 7.17
N LEU A 274 -1.51 -9.14 7.71
CA LEU A 274 -2.25 -10.14 6.92
C LEU A 274 -3.62 -9.61 6.47
N TYR A 275 -4.29 -8.84 7.32
CA TYR A 275 -5.55 -8.16 6.96
C TYR A 275 -5.31 -7.15 5.84
N LEU A 276 -4.23 -6.34 5.92
CA LEU A 276 -3.82 -5.43 4.83
C LEU A 276 -3.68 -6.18 3.50
N LEU A 277 -2.95 -7.31 3.48
CA LEU A 277 -2.76 -8.11 2.28
C LEU A 277 -4.08 -8.73 1.76
N GLN A 278 -4.96 -9.16 2.67
CA GLN A 278 -6.29 -9.67 2.30
C GLN A 278 -7.21 -8.58 1.76
N TYR A 279 -7.16 -7.36 2.29
CA TYR A 279 -7.91 -6.22 1.73
C TYR A 279 -7.49 -5.94 0.30
N ALA A 280 -6.19 -5.89 0.03
CA ALA A 280 -5.67 -5.66 -1.31
C ALA A 280 -6.12 -6.74 -2.30
N GLU A 281 -5.99 -8.02 -1.93
CA GLU A 281 -6.42 -9.14 -2.77
C GLU A 281 -7.94 -9.11 -3.04
N SER A 282 -8.74 -8.88 -2.00
CA SER A 282 -10.20 -8.85 -2.12
C SER A 282 -10.66 -7.66 -2.98
N PHE A 283 -9.94 -6.52 -2.90
CA PHE A 283 -10.18 -5.35 -3.74
C PHE A 283 -9.89 -5.65 -5.21
N LEU A 284 -8.78 -6.35 -5.52
CA LEU A 284 -8.48 -6.73 -6.89
C LEU A 284 -9.55 -7.67 -7.46
N GLN A 285 -9.99 -8.66 -6.68
CA GLN A 285 -11.02 -9.61 -7.11
C GLN A 285 -12.39 -8.94 -7.34
N ASN A 286 -12.74 -7.97 -6.50
CA ASN A 286 -14.00 -7.23 -6.61
C ASN A 286 -13.82 -5.77 -6.14
N PRO A 287 -13.56 -4.83 -7.07
CA PRO A 287 -13.24 -3.45 -6.73
C PRO A 287 -14.44 -2.73 -6.10
N VAL A 288 -14.19 -2.06 -4.98
CA VAL A 288 -15.23 -1.45 -4.14
C VAL A 288 -15.51 -0.01 -4.56
N VAL A 289 -15.92 0.19 -5.82
CA VAL A 289 -16.09 1.54 -6.41
C VAL A 289 -17.53 2.00 -6.59
N HIS A 290 -18.49 1.11 -6.42
CA HIS A 290 -19.90 1.41 -6.70
C HIS A 290 -20.72 1.72 -5.43
N PHE A 291 -20.08 1.84 -4.28
CA PHE A 291 -20.78 2.04 -3.01
C PHE A 291 -20.83 3.52 -2.64
N ALA A 292 -22.04 4.01 -2.38
CA ALA A 292 -22.23 5.28 -1.71
C ALA A 292 -21.45 5.27 -0.38
N LEU A 293 -20.62 6.28 -0.16
CA LEU A 293 -19.91 6.44 1.10
C LEU A 293 -20.92 6.61 2.25
N PRO A 294 -20.72 5.96 3.43
CA PRO A 294 -19.56 5.16 3.82
C PRO A 294 -19.60 3.72 3.26
N VAL A 295 -18.42 3.17 2.97
CA VAL A 295 -18.26 1.82 2.43
C VAL A 295 -18.42 0.75 3.53
N HIS A 296 -19.35 -0.17 3.34
CA HIS A 296 -19.65 -1.29 4.26
C HIS A 296 -19.21 -2.62 3.67
N LEU A 297 -18.24 -3.27 4.33
CA LEU A 297 -17.55 -4.49 3.88
C LEU A 297 -17.35 -5.47 5.05
N ASP A 298 -18.18 -5.42 6.08
CA ASP A 298 -18.01 -6.17 7.34
C ASP A 298 -17.89 -7.70 7.12
N HIS A 299 -18.41 -8.20 5.99
CA HIS A 299 -18.41 -9.62 5.60
C HIS A 299 -17.67 -9.87 4.28
N TRP A 300 -16.73 -9.00 3.90
CA TRP A 300 -16.05 -9.10 2.60
C TRP A 300 -15.33 -10.43 2.38
N PHE A 301 -14.76 -10.98 3.45
CA PHE A 301 -14.16 -12.31 3.45
C PHE A 301 -14.28 -12.96 4.85
N PRO A 302 -14.31 -14.30 4.91
CA PRO A 302 -14.30 -15.00 6.19
C PRO A 302 -12.91 -14.94 6.84
N ARG A 303 -12.87 -14.83 8.17
CA ARG A 303 -11.61 -14.76 8.96
C ARG A 303 -10.65 -15.94 8.72
N GLN A 304 -11.20 -17.09 8.32
CA GLN A 304 -10.40 -18.28 8.00
C GLN A 304 -9.38 -18.02 6.88
N ARG A 305 -9.71 -17.15 5.90
CA ARG A 305 -8.78 -16.74 4.84
C ARG A 305 -7.51 -16.13 5.42
N VAL A 306 -7.66 -15.19 6.36
CA VAL A 306 -6.52 -14.54 7.02
C VAL A 306 -5.70 -15.52 7.85
N ARG A 307 -6.35 -16.48 8.53
CA ARG A 307 -5.65 -17.50 9.33
C ARG A 307 -4.75 -18.41 8.48
N GLN A 308 -5.12 -18.68 7.24
CA GLN A 308 -4.35 -19.51 6.31
C GLN A 308 -3.29 -18.70 5.55
N LYS A 309 -3.44 -17.38 5.48
CA LYS A 309 -2.61 -16.48 4.68
C LYS A 309 -1.11 -16.53 5.00
N ARG A 310 -0.70 -16.76 6.26
CA ARG A 310 0.72 -16.95 6.61
C ARG A 310 1.34 -18.11 5.83
N GLU A 311 0.64 -19.24 5.78
CA GLU A 311 1.10 -20.44 5.09
C GLU A 311 1.01 -20.29 3.56
N GLU A 312 -0.04 -19.60 3.07
CA GLU A 312 -0.17 -19.26 1.65
C GLU A 312 1.01 -18.41 1.16
N ILE A 313 1.42 -17.38 1.93
CA ILE A 313 2.56 -16.53 1.60
C ILE A 313 3.85 -17.36 1.58
N ARG A 314 4.08 -18.22 2.58
CA ARG A 314 5.24 -19.12 2.60
C ARG A 314 5.28 -20.03 1.38
N SER A 315 4.17 -20.68 1.10
CA SER A 315 4.03 -21.59 -0.04
C SER A 315 4.28 -20.88 -1.36
N LEU A 316 3.83 -19.63 -1.50
CA LEU A 316 4.09 -18.81 -2.67
C LEU A 316 5.59 -18.51 -2.82
N ILE A 317 6.26 -18.08 -1.76
CA ILE A 317 7.69 -17.76 -1.78
C ILE A 317 8.51 -19.01 -2.14
N MET A 318 8.20 -20.17 -1.54
CA MET A 318 8.88 -21.43 -1.83
C MET A 318 8.67 -21.86 -3.28
N ARG A 319 7.44 -21.81 -3.78
CA ARG A 319 7.13 -22.15 -5.18
C ARG A 319 7.87 -21.25 -6.16
N MET A 320 7.91 -19.94 -5.90
CA MET A 320 8.64 -19.00 -6.75
C MET A 320 10.16 -19.19 -6.65
N HIS A 321 10.68 -19.57 -5.49
CA HIS A 321 12.11 -19.90 -5.33
C HIS A 321 12.49 -21.15 -6.12
N GLU A 322 11.69 -22.22 -6.04
CA GLU A 322 11.91 -23.47 -6.78
C GLU A 322 11.81 -23.27 -8.30
N SER A 323 10.93 -22.37 -8.76
CA SER A 323 10.80 -22.06 -10.20
C SER A 323 11.92 -21.18 -10.77
N HIS A 324 12.80 -20.64 -9.92
CA HIS A 324 13.94 -19.80 -10.32
C HIS A 324 15.26 -20.37 -9.77
N PRO A 325 15.78 -21.49 -10.31
CA PRO A 325 17.07 -22.02 -9.88
C PRO A 325 18.19 -21.00 -10.14
N TYR A 326 18.74 -20.51 -9.03
CA TYR A 326 19.96 -19.72 -8.80
C TYR A 326 20.90 -19.45 -10.00
N GLU A 327 21.11 -18.16 -10.30
CA GLU A 327 22.16 -17.65 -11.22
C GLU A 327 23.55 -17.46 -10.56
N ASP A 328 23.78 -17.71 -9.26
CA ASP A 328 25.11 -17.46 -8.66
C ASP A 328 26.15 -18.59 -8.86
N SER A 329 26.08 -19.36 -9.95
CA SER A 329 27.18 -20.28 -10.34
C SER A 329 28.25 -19.64 -11.23
N ILE A 330 28.16 -18.35 -11.58
CA ILE A 330 29.20 -17.65 -12.35
C ILE A 330 30.04 -16.75 -11.43
N LEU A 331 30.72 -17.31 -10.44
CA LEU A 331 31.92 -16.72 -9.81
C LEU A 331 32.64 -17.82 -9.01
N SER A 332 33.11 -18.86 -9.72
CA SER A 332 34.19 -19.70 -9.21
C SER A 332 35.53 -19.08 -9.64
N PRO A 333 36.51 -18.91 -8.75
CA PRO A 333 37.80 -18.32 -9.10
C PRO A 333 38.58 -19.28 -10.00
N LYS A 334 38.91 -18.83 -11.22
CA LYS A 334 39.86 -19.53 -12.08
C LYS A 334 41.24 -19.45 -11.42
N ASN A 335 41.63 -20.50 -10.72
CA ASN A 335 43.04 -20.75 -10.42
C ASN A 335 43.73 -21.28 -11.69
N ASN A 336 44.98 -20.80 -11.84
CA ASN A 336 46.03 -21.20 -12.77
C ASN A 336 46.07 -20.41 -14.08
N LEU A 337 46.92 -19.38 -14.10
CA LEU A 337 48.15 -19.39 -14.91
C LEU A 337 49.02 -18.20 -14.49
N SER A 338 50.23 -18.50 -14.01
CA SER A 338 51.32 -17.52 -13.83
C SER A 338 51.95 -17.15 -15.18
N PRO A 339 52.73 -16.03 -15.24
CA PRO A 339 53.10 -15.32 -16.46
C PRO A 339 54.24 -16.04 -17.20
N GLU A 340 54.50 -15.81 -18.49
CA GLU A 340 55.16 -14.64 -19.07
C GLU A 340 54.98 -14.61 -20.61
N ASP A 341 55.21 -13.44 -21.20
CA ASP A 341 55.66 -13.17 -22.59
C ASP A 341 54.71 -13.24 -23.80
N GLY A 342 54.04 -12.11 -24.04
CA GLY A 342 54.33 -11.23 -25.19
C GLY A 342 54.30 -11.79 -26.61
N LYS A 343 53.22 -11.51 -27.35
CA LYS A 343 53.32 -11.04 -28.76
C LYS A 343 52.05 -10.34 -29.23
N LEU A 344 52.19 -9.05 -29.56
CA LEU A 344 51.24 -8.25 -30.32
C LEU A 344 51.08 -8.83 -31.74
N ILE A 345 49.84 -9.03 -32.19
CA ILE A 345 49.50 -9.11 -33.61
C ILE A 345 48.32 -8.16 -33.87
N LEU A 346 48.62 -7.10 -34.62
CA LEU A 346 47.65 -6.17 -35.23
C LEU A 346 47.14 -6.78 -36.54
N ILE A 347 45.82 -6.74 -36.79
CA ILE A 347 45.22 -6.90 -38.12
C ILE A 347 44.10 -5.85 -38.29
N PRO A 348 43.96 -5.20 -39.47
CA PRO A 348 43.44 -3.83 -39.58
C PRO A 348 41.93 -3.73 -39.85
N ALA A 349 41.45 -2.49 -39.66
CA ALA A 349 40.09 -2.03 -39.91
C ALA A 349 39.64 -2.24 -41.38
N GLY A 350 38.40 -2.71 -41.55
CA GLY A 350 37.71 -2.81 -42.82
C GLY A 350 37.04 -1.50 -43.24
N LEU A 351 37.00 -1.28 -44.55
CA LEU A 351 36.25 -0.27 -45.30
C LEU A 351 34.73 -0.41 -45.10
#